data_AF-A0AA97MFK2-F1
#
_entry.id   AF-A0AA97MFK2-F1
#
_cell.length_a   1.000
_cell.length_b   1.000
_cell.length_c   1.000
_cell.angle_alpha   90.00
_cell.angle_beta   90.00
_cell.angle_gamma   90.00
#
_symmetry.space_group_name_H-M   'P 1'
#
loop_
_entity.id
_entity.type
_entity.pdbx_description
1 polymer ?
#
loop_
_entity_poly.entity_id
_entity_poly.type
_entity_poly.pdbx_seq_one_letter_code
_entity_poly.pdbx_strand_id
1 'polypeptide(L)'
;ILAFFHFFTENSLYAYSLKDLYSAAVGMETQLPSLQEDPQWEKNIDRATHRVSLPSFGDFRYLAKIPGRSRENILVVSSEMATLINAQNLQALWTLNVSRALSEPLLGYYKPDVLGIVLESEIGPHRKKV
;
A
#
# COMPACT_ATOMS: atom_id res chain seq x y z
N ILE A 1 14.30 12.10 -9.83
CA ILE A 1 13.88 11.29 -8.65
C ILE A 1 12.39 11.05 -8.79
N LEU A 2 11.95 9.78 -8.81
CA LEU A 2 10.52 9.43 -8.75
C LEU A 2 10.12 9.44 -7.28
N ALA A 3 9.27 10.37 -6.85
CA ALA A 3 8.85 10.49 -5.46
C ALA A 3 7.34 10.65 -5.36
N PHE A 4 6.68 9.66 -4.76
CA PHE A 4 5.28 9.71 -4.34
C PHE A 4 5.19 9.62 -2.82
N PHE A 5 4.27 10.40 -2.26
CA PHE A 5 3.84 10.28 -0.88
C PHE A 5 2.51 9.54 -0.85
N HIS A 6 2.44 8.51 -0.03
CA HIS A 6 1.26 7.66 0.11
C HIS A 6 0.56 8.00 1.42
N PHE A 7 -0.71 8.39 1.33
CA PHE A 7 -1.59 8.63 2.46
C PHE A 7 -2.73 7.63 2.40
N PHE A 8 -3.22 7.13 3.53
CA PHE A 8 -4.36 6.23 3.54
C PHE A 8 -5.41 6.71 4.53
N THR A 9 -6.66 6.48 4.17
CA THR A 9 -7.82 6.61 5.06
C THR A 9 -8.42 5.23 5.28
N GLU A 10 -9.50 5.13 6.06
CA GLU A 10 -10.21 3.88 6.32
C GLU A 10 -10.63 3.13 5.06
N ASN A 11 -10.82 3.81 3.91
CA ASN A 11 -11.39 3.18 2.71
C ASN A 11 -10.65 3.55 1.42
N SER A 12 -9.57 4.33 1.48
CA SER A 12 -8.88 4.78 0.27
C SER A 12 -7.39 4.99 0.48
N LEU A 13 -6.61 4.52 -0.49
CA LEU A 13 -5.21 4.91 -0.64
C LEU A 13 -5.15 6.14 -1.55
N TYR A 14 -4.39 7.14 -1.14
CA TYR A 14 -4.11 8.35 -1.87
C TYR A 14 -2.62 8.40 -2.17
N ALA A 15 -2.28 8.85 -3.37
CA ALA A 15 -0.91 9.04 -3.76
C ALA A 15 -0.74 10.40 -4.41
N TYR A 16 0.20 11.18 -3.89
CA TYR A 16 0.55 12.48 -4.42
C TYR A 16 1.97 12.44 -4.94
N SER A 17 2.18 12.94 -6.15
CA SER A 17 3.54 13.18 -6.61
C SER A 17 4.15 14.31 -5.76
N LEU A 18 5.47 14.26 -5.53
CA LEU A 18 6.14 15.37 -4.85
C LEU A 18 6.00 16.69 -5.64
N LYS A 19 5.79 16.62 -6.96
CA LYS A 19 5.52 17.79 -7.80
C LYS A 19 4.16 18.41 -7.46
N ASP A 20 3.12 17.59 -7.30
CA ASP A 20 1.79 18.05 -6.90
C ASP A 20 1.81 18.66 -5.50
N LEU A 21 2.46 18.00 -4.54
CA LEU A 21 2.58 18.52 -3.18
C LEU A 21 3.34 19.85 -3.14
N TYR A 22 4.44 19.95 -3.88
CA TYR A 22 5.22 21.18 -3.96
C TYR A 22 4.40 22.30 -4.61
N SER A 23 3.72 22.02 -5.72
CA SER A 23 2.88 22.99 -6.41
C SER A 23 1.72 23.45 -5.53
N ALA A 24 1.09 22.54 -4.77
CA ALA A 24 0.04 22.87 -3.81
C ALA A 24 0.55 23.71 -2.63
N ALA A 25 1.76 23.43 -2.13
CA ALA A 25 2.34 24.18 -1.01
C ALA A 25 2.82 25.59 -1.40
N VAL A 26 3.37 25.74 -2.61
CA VAL A 26 3.99 26.98 -3.08
C VAL A 26 3.04 27.83 -3.93
N GLY A 27 1.95 27.24 -4.44
CA GLY A 27 0.96 27.93 -5.28
C GLY A 27 1.48 28.27 -6.68
N MET A 28 2.60 27.68 -7.10
CA MET A 28 3.18 27.85 -8.43
C MET A 28 3.35 26.49 -9.10
N GLU A 29 2.90 26.39 -10.34
CA GLU A 29 3.09 25.21 -11.17
C GLU A 29 4.57 25.17 -11.60
N THR A 30 5.39 24.47 -10.83
CA THR A 30 6.82 24.39 -11.14
C THR A 30 7.12 23.22 -12.06
N GLN A 31 7.74 23.53 -13.20
CA GLN A 31 8.52 22.56 -13.96
C GLN A 31 9.85 22.33 -13.24
N LEU A 32 9.83 21.59 -12.13
CA LEU A 32 11.06 21.08 -11.50
C LEU A 32 11.66 20.04 -12.48
N PRO A 33 12.74 20.35 -13.22
CA PRO A 33 13.18 19.53 -14.35
C PRO A 33 13.64 18.11 -13.93
N SER A 34 13.98 17.94 -12.65
CA SER A 34 14.49 16.70 -12.08
C SER A 34 13.44 15.83 -11.39
N LEU A 35 12.21 16.34 -11.23
CA LEU A 35 11.10 15.57 -10.66
C LEU A 35 10.28 14.96 -11.80
N GLN A 36 10.45 13.66 -11.96
CA GLN A 36 9.60 12.89 -12.86
C GLN A 36 8.51 12.22 -12.04
N GLU A 37 7.31 12.23 -12.60
CA GLU A 37 6.21 11.42 -12.13
C GLU A 37 6.43 9.96 -12.62
N ASP A 38 5.88 9.01 -11.87
CA ASP A 38 6.05 7.57 -12.13
C ASP A 38 4.86 7.12 -13.00
N PRO A 39 5.07 6.77 -14.27
CA PRO A 39 3.96 6.53 -15.21
C PRO A 39 3.05 5.38 -14.78
N GLN A 40 3.54 4.44 -13.97
CA GLN A 40 2.71 3.35 -13.46
C GLN A 40 1.76 3.84 -12.37
N TRP A 41 2.20 4.77 -11.53
CA TRP A 41 1.35 5.37 -10.52
C TRP A 41 0.33 6.33 -11.13
N GLU A 42 0.73 7.20 -12.06
CA GLU A 42 -0.18 8.12 -12.73
C GLU A 42 -1.37 7.42 -13.39
N LYS A 43 -1.15 6.24 -13.99
CA LYS A 43 -2.22 5.46 -14.64
C LYS A 43 -3.25 4.93 -13.66
N ASN A 44 -2.87 4.74 -12.41
CA ASN A 44 -3.72 4.16 -11.37
C ASN A 44 -4.23 5.20 -10.39
N ILE A 45 -3.79 6.47 -10.48
CA ILE A 45 -4.26 7.56 -9.64
C ILE A 45 -5.33 8.35 -10.39
N ASP A 46 -6.50 8.51 -9.77
CA ASP A 46 -7.50 9.46 -10.21
C ASP A 46 -6.96 10.88 -10.01
N ARG A 47 -6.82 11.66 -11.09
CA ARG A 47 -6.20 13.00 -11.05
C ARG A 47 -6.99 14.04 -10.27
N ALA A 48 -8.31 13.88 -10.12
CA ALA A 48 -9.15 14.85 -9.43
C ALA A 48 -9.15 14.61 -7.91
N THR A 49 -9.08 13.35 -7.51
CA THR A 49 -9.22 12.92 -6.10
C THR A 49 -7.92 12.41 -5.48
N HIS A 50 -6.89 12.19 -6.29
CA HIS A 50 -5.63 11.52 -5.92
C HIS A 50 -5.80 10.10 -5.38
N ARG A 51 -6.98 9.48 -5.57
CA ARG A 51 -7.26 8.12 -5.11
C ARG A 51 -6.59 7.10 -6.02
N VAL A 52 -5.90 6.15 -5.41
CA VAL A 52 -5.31 5.00 -6.10
C VAL A 52 -6.40 3.97 -6.36
N SER A 53 -6.56 3.59 -7.61
CA SER A 53 -7.45 2.53 -8.08
C SER A 53 -6.85 1.19 -7.70
N LEU A 54 -7.12 0.76 -6.48
CA LEU A 54 -6.79 -0.56 -5.98
C LEU A 54 -7.96 -1.53 -6.23
N PRO A 55 -7.72 -2.85 -6.31
CA PRO A 55 -8.78 -3.85 -6.20
C PRO A 55 -9.69 -3.52 -5.00
N SER A 56 -11.00 -3.73 -5.13
CA SER A 56 -11.94 -3.44 -4.04
C SER A 56 -11.58 -4.27 -2.81
N PHE A 57 -11.02 -3.62 -1.79
CA PHE A 57 -10.53 -4.29 -0.59
C PHE A 57 -11.46 -4.12 0.62
N GLY A 58 -12.64 -3.51 0.44
CA GLY A 58 -13.52 -3.17 1.57
C GLY A 58 -12.88 -2.16 2.51
N ASP A 59 -13.27 -2.17 3.79
CA ASP A 59 -12.74 -1.26 4.81
C ASP A 59 -11.31 -1.67 5.20
N PHE A 60 -10.35 -0.77 4.99
CA PHE A 60 -8.96 -0.93 5.40
C PHE A 60 -8.82 -0.83 6.91
N ARG A 61 -8.11 -1.80 7.48
CA ARG A 61 -7.75 -1.80 8.90
C ARG A 61 -6.29 -1.44 9.13
N TYR A 62 -5.39 -1.99 8.31
CA TYR A 62 -3.96 -1.70 8.41
C TYR A 62 -3.32 -1.52 7.03
N LEU A 63 -2.34 -0.64 6.96
CA LEU A 63 -1.47 -0.47 5.80
C LEU A 63 -0.01 -0.45 6.25
N ALA A 64 0.81 -1.31 5.68
CA ALA A 64 2.21 -1.42 6.03
C ALA A 64 3.10 -1.42 4.78
N LYS A 65 4.24 -0.73 4.87
CA LYS A 65 5.30 -0.83 3.87
C LYS A 65 6.14 -2.06 4.14
N ILE A 66 6.31 -2.89 3.13
CA ILE A 66 7.05 -4.13 3.21
C ILE A 66 8.33 -3.97 2.39
N PRO A 67 9.52 -4.08 3.00
CA PRO A 67 10.78 -4.10 2.26
C PRO A 67 10.75 -5.17 1.16
N GLY A 68 11.08 -4.77 -0.06
CA GLY A 68 11.19 -5.67 -1.21
C GLY A 68 12.59 -5.61 -1.82
N ARG A 69 12.90 -6.58 -2.71
CA ARG A 69 14.24 -6.70 -3.30
C ARG A 69 14.64 -5.52 -4.20
N SER A 70 13.67 -4.92 -4.89
CA SER A 70 13.91 -3.84 -5.86
C SER A 70 13.18 -2.54 -5.52
N ARG A 71 12.01 -2.63 -4.89
CA ARG A 71 11.25 -1.52 -4.32
C ARG A 71 10.38 -2.05 -3.18
N GLU A 72 9.93 -1.15 -2.31
CA GLU A 72 8.94 -1.44 -1.28
C GLU A 72 7.68 -2.07 -1.91
N ASN A 73 7.05 -3.00 -1.21
CA ASN A 73 5.70 -3.47 -1.48
C ASN A 73 4.75 -2.84 -0.45
N ILE A 74 3.45 -2.86 -0.73
CA ILE A 74 2.42 -2.31 0.15
C ILE A 74 1.54 -3.48 0.60
N LEU A 75 1.51 -3.73 1.90
CA LEU A 75 0.56 -4.66 2.51
C LEU A 75 -0.68 -3.88 2.90
N VAL A 76 -1.83 -4.36 2.42
CA VAL A 76 -3.15 -3.82 2.69
C VAL A 76 -3.95 -4.89 3.42
N VAL A 77 -4.42 -4.59 4.63
CA VAL A 77 -5.21 -5.52 5.44
C VAL A 77 -6.57 -4.92 5.70
N SER A 78 -7.62 -5.60 5.25
CA SER A 78 -9.02 -5.28 5.51
C SER A 78 -9.61 -6.22 6.56
N SER A 79 -10.92 -6.09 6.81
CA SER A 79 -11.66 -7.00 7.68
C SER A 79 -11.67 -8.46 7.20
N GLU A 80 -11.54 -8.69 5.89
CA GLU A 80 -11.72 -10.01 5.26
C GLU A 80 -10.47 -10.51 4.54
N MET A 81 -9.59 -9.61 4.11
CA MET A 81 -8.46 -9.96 3.25
C MET A 81 -7.19 -9.23 3.66
N ALA A 82 -6.06 -9.90 3.49
CA ALA A 82 -4.75 -9.29 3.47
C ALA A 82 -4.17 -9.45 2.07
N THR A 83 -3.76 -8.35 1.44
CA THR A 83 -3.22 -8.34 0.09
C THR A 83 -1.89 -7.63 0.05
N LEU A 84 -0.87 -8.30 -0.48
CA LEU A 84 0.42 -7.69 -0.76
C LEU A 84 0.43 -7.17 -2.20
N ILE A 85 0.77 -5.89 -2.36
CA ILE A 85 0.76 -5.17 -3.63
C ILE A 85 2.19 -4.74 -3.96
N ASN A 86 2.62 -4.97 -5.21
CA ASN A 86 3.91 -4.48 -5.67
C ASN A 86 3.82 -2.97 -5.99
N ALA A 87 4.64 -2.14 -5.34
CA ALA A 87 4.59 -0.68 -5.53
C ALA A 87 5.20 -0.18 -6.85
N GLN A 88 5.72 -1.08 -7.70
CA GLN A 88 6.25 -0.75 -9.03
C GLN A 88 5.16 -0.80 -10.09
N ASN A 89 4.27 -1.79 -10.01
CA ASN A 89 3.23 -2.03 -11.03
C ASN A 89 1.81 -2.08 -10.47
N LEU A 90 1.65 -1.90 -9.15
CA LEU A 90 0.38 -1.90 -8.42
C LEU A 90 -0.44 -3.19 -8.56
N GLN A 91 0.23 -4.30 -8.89
CA GLN A 91 -0.41 -5.61 -8.97
C GLN A 91 -0.36 -6.32 -7.62
N ALA A 92 -1.43 -7.06 -7.31
CA ALA A 92 -1.46 -7.96 -6.17
C ALA A 92 -0.47 -9.12 -6.40
N LEU A 93 0.49 -9.27 -5.49
CA LEU A 93 1.42 -10.39 -5.45
C LEU A 93 0.77 -11.63 -4.83
N TRP A 94 -0.02 -11.43 -3.78
CA TRP A 94 -0.85 -12.46 -3.18
C TRP A 94 -2.00 -11.84 -2.37
N THR A 95 -3.07 -12.61 -2.20
CA THR A 95 -4.21 -12.29 -1.34
C THR A 95 -4.49 -13.47 -0.43
N LEU A 96 -4.72 -13.18 0.85
CA LEU A 96 -5.04 -14.15 1.90
C LEU A 96 -6.34 -13.78 2.57
N ASN A 97 -7.25 -14.74 2.72
CA ASN A 97 -8.49 -14.55 3.49
C ASN A 97 -8.17 -14.55 4.98
N VAL A 98 -8.38 -13.40 5.64
CA VAL A 98 -8.20 -13.24 7.08
C VAL A 98 -9.56 -13.06 7.74
N SER A 99 -9.75 -13.66 8.91
CA SER A 99 -10.96 -13.43 9.71
C SER A 99 -10.64 -12.29 10.67
N ARG A 100 -10.85 -11.04 10.25
CA ARG A 100 -10.63 -9.82 11.05
C ARG A 100 -9.26 -9.75 11.74
N ALA A 101 -8.34 -8.95 11.19
CA ALA A 101 -7.03 -8.76 11.79
C ALA A 101 -7.14 -8.15 13.21
N LEU A 102 -6.55 -8.78 14.21
CA LEU A 102 -6.63 -8.41 15.63
C LEU A 102 -5.62 -7.32 16.02
N SER A 103 -4.47 -7.29 15.35
CA SER A 103 -3.37 -6.38 15.60
C SER A 103 -2.77 -5.88 14.28
N GLU A 104 -1.96 -4.83 14.38
CA GLU A 104 -1.12 -4.39 13.28
C GLU A 104 -0.18 -5.51 12.82
N PRO A 105 0.04 -5.70 11.50
CA PRO A 105 0.97 -6.70 10.98
C PRO A 105 2.39 -6.49 11.50
N LEU A 106 3.02 -7.56 11.98
CA LEU A 106 4.41 -7.51 12.44
C LEU A 106 5.36 -8.01 11.36
N LEU A 107 6.47 -7.29 11.19
CA LEU A 107 7.55 -7.67 10.28
C LEU A 107 8.68 -8.32 11.06
N GLY A 108 9.17 -9.45 10.55
CA GLY A 108 10.27 -10.17 11.18
C GLY A 108 10.99 -11.07 10.20
N TYR A 109 12.08 -11.69 10.64
CA TYR A 109 12.84 -12.63 9.83
C TYR A 109 12.79 -14.00 10.49
N TYR A 110 12.21 -14.98 9.80
CA TYR A 110 12.20 -16.37 10.29
C TYR A 110 13.42 -17.17 9.80
N LYS A 111 14.14 -16.64 8.81
CA LYS A 111 15.45 -17.06 8.32
C LYS A 111 16.25 -15.83 7.90
N PRO A 112 17.60 -15.90 7.85
CA PRO A 112 18.41 -14.85 7.24
C PRO A 112 17.87 -14.50 5.85
N ASP A 113 17.69 -13.21 5.60
CA ASP A 113 17.24 -12.64 4.31
C ASP A 113 15.84 -13.07 3.84
N VAL A 114 15.05 -13.73 4.70
CA VAL A 114 13.65 -14.04 4.40
C VAL A 114 12.73 -13.30 5.35
N LEU A 115 12.20 -12.18 4.84
CA LEU A 115 11.19 -11.39 5.53
C LEU A 115 9.89 -12.19 5.63
N GLY A 116 9.39 -12.34 6.86
CA GLY A 116 8.08 -12.84 7.19
C GLY A 116 7.15 -11.72 7.63
N ILE A 117 5.86 -11.92 7.39
CA ILE A 117 4.78 -11.04 7.83
C ILE A 117 3.91 -11.88 8.76
N VAL A 118 3.73 -11.43 10.00
CA VAL A 118 2.84 -12.08 10.96
C VAL A 118 1.52 -11.31 10.99
N LEU A 119 0.44 -12.03 10.73
CA LEU A 119 -0.93 -11.54 10.79
C LEU A 119 -1.66 -12.26 11.90
N GLU A 120 -2.07 -11.52 12.92
CA GLU A 120 -2.98 -12.03 13.94
C GLU A 120 -4.41 -11.81 13.47
N SER A 121 -5.20 -12.86 13.37
CA SER A 121 -6.61 -12.78 12.99
C SER A 121 -7.47 -13.52 14.01
N GLU A 122 -8.74 -13.14 14.13
CA GLU A 122 -9.70 -13.95 14.85
C GLU A 122 -9.74 -15.36 14.22
N ILE A 123 -9.92 -16.37 15.07
CA ILE A 123 -10.25 -17.71 14.59
C ILE A 123 -11.74 -17.67 14.28
N GLY A 124 -12.09 -17.57 13.00
CA GLY A 124 -13.48 -17.72 12.59
C GLY A 124 -14.04 -19.08 13.06
N PRO A 125 -15.36 -19.19 13.28
CA PRO A 125 -15.97 -20.49 13.60
C PRO A 125 -15.56 -21.49 12.50
N HIS A 126 -15.02 -22.64 12.93
CA HIS A 126 -14.52 -23.74 12.09
C HIS A 126 -13.10 -23.64 11.49
N ARG A 127 -12.21 -22.77 11.99
CA ARG A 127 -10.79 -22.81 11.60
C ARG A 127 -9.91 -23.39 12.72
N LYS A 128 -9.11 -24.41 12.41
CA LYS A 128 -8.12 -24.95 13.36
C LYS A 128 -6.85 -24.09 13.33
N LYS A 129 -6.31 -23.82 14.52
CA LYS A 129 -4.93 -23.35 14.70
C LYS A 129 -4.01 -24.53 14.34
N VAL A 130 -3.18 -24.37 13.31
CA VAL A 130 -2.10 -25.32 12.97
C VAL A 130 -0.84 -24.89 13.70
#